data_AF-A0A970CX54-F1
#
_entry.id   AF-A0A970CX54-F1
#
_cell.length_a   1.000
_cell.length_b   1.000
_cell.length_c   1.000
_cell.angle_alpha   90.00
_cell.angle_beta   90.00
_cell.angle_gamma   90.00
#
_symmetry.space_group_name_H-M   'P 1'
#
loop_
_entity.id
_entity.type
_entity.pdbx_description
1 polymer ?
#
loop_
_entity_poly.entity_id
_entity_poly.type
_entity_poly.pdbx_seq_one_letter_code
_entity_poly.pdbx_strand_id
1 'polypeptide(L)'
;MNILNLNFEELQDEIIKLGLEKYRASQIFESLHVKKKRSIDEIIGLSKDQKMILNEIFSFSKTKIEKNFTSKIDNTKKILLKLEDGYIIETVLMEYSYGNSICISTQVGCKMGCSFCRSGKDGLLRNLESFEMLDQVYLIENEFDINISNIVLMGSGEPLDNFNNVIKFYEIITDERGRNLSKRAVTLSTSGLASKIYDLADLELPLGLSISLHNCDNEKRSKLMPVNKSYPLEDLKKSLLYYQKKTGRRITFEYTLIKGQNDSVIDAENIIKFTKGLKCHINLIRLNPVDGFSGEKTNKDDLENFKENLKGLNVTIRRSLGSDISASCGELRAYYKKAKVMDLDISICSDKGLVREENEDSVLKDLDAKYPLFLLADGMGGYNGGKFASSKAIEISIEAIKNSLNNDGIDIKEILKSAIKEANAYIYKESINNSDLNGMGTTLIIACVYEGKLLIEHVGDSRVYLIRNGEINQITVDHSYVNELIKNGEITPEEAKTHPYRNKITRAVGTELTIESDSYEVDLVEGDMFIVSTDGLTKMITDRGLLNLFLKNENKCNFANELVEVANKEGGRDNISVITIAINEVVK
;
A
#
# COMPACT_ATOMS: atom_id res chain seq x y z
N MET A 1 -2.28 22.50 -2.12
CA MET A 1 -1.68 22.38 -0.77
C MET A 1 -2.78 22.04 0.21
N ASN A 2 -2.61 21.09 1.13
CA ASN A 2 -3.68 20.77 2.09
C ASN A 2 -3.79 21.88 3.16
N ILE A 3 -4.98 22.46 3.32
CA ILE A 3 -5.17 23.60 4.25
C ILE A 3 -4.96 23.22 5.71
N LEU A 4 -5.22 21.96 6.08
CA LEU A 4 -5.04 21.47 7.45
C LEU A 4 -3.56 21.28 7.84
N ASN A 5 -2.62 21.42 6.88
CA ASN A 5 -1.20 21.46 7.19
C ASN A 5 -0.72 22.82 7.67
N LEU A 6 -1.54 23.87 7.62
CA LEU A 6 -1.12 25.21 8.00
C LEU A 6 -1.41 25.46 9.48
N ASN A 7 -0.39 25.91 10.22
CA ASN A 7 -0.65 26.55 11.50
C ASN A 7 -1.32 27.91 11.27
N PHE A 8 -1.79 28.54 12.35
CA PHE A 8 -2.58 29.78 12.20
C PHE A 8 -1.78 30.90 11.52
N GLU A 9 -0.50 31.05 11.87
CA GLU A 9 0.40 32.06 11.31
C GLU A 9 0.59 31.85 9.81
N GLU A 10 0.89 30.62 9.39
CA GLU A 10 1.02 30.28 7.97
C GLU A 10 -0.29 30.47 7.21
N LEU A 11 -1.42 30.04 7.79
CA LEU A 11 -2.74 30.27 7.19
C LEU A 11 -3.01 31.76 7.02
N GLN A 12 -2.70 32.56 8.04
CA GLN A 12 -2.87 34.01 7.97
C GLN A 12 -2.04 34.65 6.86
N ASP A 13 -0.78 34.23 6.73
CA ASP A 13 0.10 34.71 5.68
C ASP A 13 -0.41 34.34 4.28
N GLU A 14 -0.88 33.11 4.08
CA GLU A 14 -1.47 32.68 2.81
C GLU A 14 -2.76 33.43 2.49
N ILE A 15 -3.63 33.66 3.47
CA ILE A 15 -4.87 34.44 3.29
C ILE A 15 -4.56 35.89 2.86
N ILE A 16 -3.53 36.52 3.44
CA ILE A 16 -3.10 37.87 3.05
C ILE A 16 -2.55 37.89 1.62
N LYS A 17 -1.74 36.87 1.23
CA LYS A 17 -1.20 36.76 -0.14
C LYS A 17 -2.28 36.63 -1.20
N LEU A 18 -3.41 36.01 -0.86
CA LEU A 18 -4.58 35.88 -1.73
C LEU A 18 -5.43 37.17 -1.82
N GLY A 19 -5.00 38.26 -1.18
CA GLY A 19 -5.71 39.54 -1.19
C GLY A 19 -6.95 39.55 -0.29
N LEU A 20 -7.11 38.56 0.58
CA LEU A 20 -8.23 38.47 1.52
C LEU A 20 -7.90 39.19 2.84
N GLU A 21 -8.93 39.61 3.56
CA GLU A 21 -8.72 40.34 4.80
C GLU A 21 -8.15 39.44 5.90
N LYS A 22 -7.20 39.96 6.67
CA LYS A 22 -6.50 39.23 7.74
C LYS A 22 -7.41 38.46 8.70
N TYR A 23 -8.59 39.01 9.04
CA TYR A 23 -9.53 38.37 9.97
C TYR A 23 -10.17 37.08 9.41
N ARG A 24 -10.12 36.86 8.09
CA ARG A 24 -10.60 35.62 7.46
C ARG A 24 -9.84 34.40 7.91
N ALA A 25 -8.55 34.55 8.23
CA ALA A 25 -7.74 33.46 8.78
C ALA A 25 -8.35 32.88 10.06
N SER A 26 -8.82 33.74 10.98
CA SER A 26 -9.51 33.30 12.21
C SER A 26 -10.80 32.55 11.93
N GLN A 27 -11.62 33.04 11.00
CA GLN A 27 -12.89 32.38 10.63
C GLN A 27 -12.66 31.01 9.99
N ILE A 28 -11.63 30.89 9.15
CA ILE A 28 -11.26 29.65 8.50
C ILE A 28 -10.67 28.68 9.53
N PHE A 29 -9.70 29.12 10.34
CA PHE A 29 -9.06 28.28 11.36
C PHE A 29 -10.07 27.73 12.38
N GLU A 30 -11.01 28.56 12.85
CA GLU A 30 -12.10 28.12 13.72
C GLU A 30 -12.99 27.08 13.02
N SER A 31 -13.35 27.32 11.75
CA SER A 31 -14.16 26.38 10.97
C SER A 31 -13.46 25.03 10.76
N LEU A 32 -12.15 25.03 10.56
CA LEU A 32 -11.34 23.83 10.36
C LEU A 32 -11.15 23.04 11.66
N HIS A 33 -10.78 23.71 12.76
CA HIS A 33 -10.26 23.04 13.95
C HIS A 33 -11.26 22.98 15.12
N VAL A 34 -12.24 23.89 15.17
CA VAL A 34 -13.34 23.85 16.16
C VAL A 34 -14.54 23.13 15.56
N LYS A 35 -14.98 23.56 14.36
CA LYS A 35 -16.17 23.03 13.69
C LYS A 35 -15.88 21.81 12.81
N LYS A 36 -14.59 21.46 12.62
CA LYS A 36 -14.12 20.25 11.94
C LYS A 36 -14.71 20.08 10.53
N LYS A 37 -14.85 21.20 9.82
CA LYS A 37 -15.37 21.24 8.44
C LYS A 37 -14.39 20.59 7.48
N ARG A 38 -14.91 19.92 6.45
CA ARG A 38 -14.11 19.12 5.51
C ARG A 38 -14.11 19.67 4.07
N SER A 39 -14.61 20.88 3.88
CA SER A 39 -14.54 21.60 2.61
C SER A 39 -14.59 23.12 2.85
N ILE A 40 -14.06 23.90 1.91
CA ILE A 40 -14.23 25.37 1.90
C ILE A 40 -15.72 25.74 1.80
N ASP A 41 -16.51 24.93 1.08
CA ASP A 41 -17.92 25.20 0.85
C ASP A 41 -18.76 25.15 2.13
N GLU A 42 -18.34 24.35 3.13
CA GLU A 42 -18.95 24.29 4.45
C GLU A 42 -18.64 25.49 5.35
N ILE A 43 -17.68 26.35 4.99
CA ILE A 43 -17.29 27.51 5.78
C ILE A 43 -18.34 28.62 5.61
N ILE A 44 -18.99 28.98 6.72
CA ILE A 44 -20.00 30.04 6.79
C ILE A 44 -19.29 31.41 6.86
N GLY A 45 -19.84 32.40 6.14
CA GLY A 45 -19.35 33.77 6.16
C GLY A 45 -18.37 34.14 5.04
N LEU A 46 -17.97 33.18 4.21
CA LEU A 46 -17.22 33.43 2.98
C LEU A 46 -18.18 33.67 1.80
N SER A 47 -17.88 34.69 1.00
CA SER A 47 -18.57 34.95 -0.27
C SER A 47 -18.25 33.87 -1.32
N LYS A 48 -19.05 33.81 -2.39
CA LYS A 48 -18.83 32.87 -3.49
C LYS A 48 -17.43 33.04 -4.12
N ASP A 49 -17.01 34.28 -4.34
CA ASP A 49 -15.72 34.60 -4.94
C ASP A 49 -14.56 34.20 -4.01
N GLN A 50 -14.69 34.44 -2.71
CA GLN A 50 -13.70 33.99 -1.72
C GLN A 50 -13.57 32.47 -1.69
N LYS A 51 -14.69 31.73 -1.74
CA LYS A 51 -14.66 30.27 -1.78
C LYS A 51 -13.97 29.77 -3.05
N MET A 52 -14.22 30.41 -4.19
CA MET A 52 -13.59 30.08 -5.46
C MET A 52 -12.06 30.24 -5.38
N ILE A 53 -11.58 31.41 -4.91
CA ILE A 53 -10.13 31.67 -4.74
C ILE A 53 -9.48 30.65 -3.81
N LEU A 54 -10.13 30.32 -2.69
CA LEU A 54 -9.58 29.35 -1.74
C LEU A 54 -9.53 27.93 -2.31
N ASN A 55 -10.55 27.51 -3.05
CA ASN A 55 -10.61 26.18 -3.67
C ASN A 55 -9.58 26.00 -4.81
N GLU A 56 -9.08 27.08 -5.42
CA GLU A 56 -8.00 27.00 -6.42
C GLU A 56 -6.62 26.68 -5.81
N ILE A 57 -6.42 27.04 -4.54
CA ILE A 57 -5.10 26.96 -3.88
C ILE A 57 -5.05 25.82 -2.86
N PHE A 58 -6.15 25.64 -2.15
CA PHE A 58 -6.25 24.71 -1.03
C PHE A 58 -7.02 23.46 -1.42
N SER A 59 -6.46 22.33 -1.01
CA SER A 59 -7.14 21.03 -1.02
C SER A 59 -7.52 20.63 0.40
N PHE A 60 -8.48 19.71 0.49
CA PHE A 60 -8.83 19.01 1.72
C PHE A 60 -8.42 17.55 1.63
N SER A 61 -8.24 16.96 2.81
CA SER A 61 -7.95 15.54 2.92
C SER A 61 -9.09 14.67 2.41
N LYS A 62 -8.75 13.68 1.59
CA LYS A 62 -9.64 12.60 1.19
C LYS A 62 -9.59 11.38 2.11
N THR A 63 -8.90 11.48 3.26
CA THR A 63 -8.86 10.42 4.26
C THR A 63 -10.27 10.07 4.73
N LYS A 64 -10.59 8.78 4.78
CA LYS A 64 -11.92 8.29 5.17
C LYS A 64 -11.83 7.06 6.07
N ILE A 65 -12.87 6.84 6.85
CA ILE A 65 -13.05 5.61 7.61
C ILE A 65 -13.35 4.48 6.63
N GLU A 66 -12.44 3.51 6.55
CA GLU A 66 -12.61 2.30 5.74
C GLU A 66 -13.36 1.23 6.52
N LYS A 67 -13.01 1.06 7.81
CA LYS A 67 -13.62 0.05 8.68
C LYS A 67 -13.48 0.40 10.15
N ASN A 68 -14.44 -0.03 10.97
CA ASN A 68 -14.41 0.10 12.42
C ASN A 68 -14.62 -1.27 13.08
N PHE A 69 -13.87 -1.54 14.15
CA PHE A 69 -13.99 -2.70 15.01
C PHE A 69 -14.22 -2.21 16.44
N THR A 70 -15.21 -2.76 17.14
CA THR A 70 -15.45 -2.46 18.56
C THR A 70 -15.18 -3.71 19.39
N SER A 71 -14.35 -3.57 20.42
CA SER A 71 -14.07 -4.63 21.39
C SER A 71 -15.33 -5.01 22.14
N LYS A 72 -15.53 -6.32 22.31
CA LYS A 72 -16.63 -6.86 23.14
C LYS A 72 -16.28 -6.90 24.63
N ILE A 73 -15.03 -6.61 24.98
CA ILE A 73 -14.49 -6.74 26.34
C ILE A 73 -14.44 -5.40 27.05
N ASP A 74 -14.01 -4.33 26.37
CA ASP A 74 -13.69 -3.05 27.01
C ASP A 74 -14.09 -1.80 26.22
N ASN A 75 -14.97 -1.95 25.23
CA ASN A 75 -15.45 -0.89 24.32
C ASN A 75 -14.36 -0.19 23.48
N THR A 76 -13.10 -0.62 23.53
CA THR A 76 -12.03 -0.08 22.68
C THR A 76 -12.43 -0.20 21.22
N LYS A 77 -12.27 0.89 20.46
CA LYS A 77 -12.56 0.89 19.03
C LYS A 77 -11.27 0.98 18.24
N LYS A 78 -11.07 0.08 17.28
CA LYS A 78 -10.01 0.16 16.29
C LYS A 78 -10.60 0.62 14.96
N ILE A 79 -10.04 1.68 14.39
CA ILE A 79 -10.52 2.27 13.17
C ILE A 79 -9.42 2.21 12.11
N LEU A 80 -9.79 1.67 10.95
CA LEU A 80 -8.98 1.68 9.74
C LEU A 80 -9.31 2.93 8.94
N LEU A 81 -8.29 3.74 8.67
CA LEU A 81 -8.42 4.97 7.88
C LEU A 81 -7.68 4.78 6.57
N LYS A 82 -8.40 4.91 5.45
CA LYS A 82 -7.81 4.91 4.11
C LYS A 82 -7.38 6.34 3.78
N LEU A 83 -6.09 6.51 3.53
CA LEU A 83 -5.45 7.77 3.12
C LEU A 83 -5.68 8.05 1.63
N GLU A 84 -5.34 9.27 1.18
CA GLU A 84 -5.55 9.70 -0.21
C GLU A 84 -4.76 8.83 -1.22
N ASP A 85 -3.57 8.41 -0.84
CA ASP A 85 -2.73 7.47 -1.59
C ASP A 85 -3.13 6.00 -1.39
N GLY A 86 -4.29 5.75 -0.80
CA GLY A 86 -4.84 4.40 -0.69
C GLY A 86 -4.22 3.52 0.39
N TYR A 87 -3.17 3.95 1.08
CA TYR A 87 -2.67 3.24 2.27
C TYR A 87 -3.71 3.25 3.38
N ILE A 88 -3.71 2.21 4.22
CA ILE A 88 -4.57 2.15 5.39
C ILE A 88 -3.71 2.20 6.64
N ILE A 89 -3.98 3.19 7.48
CA ILE A 89 -3.43 3.31 8.83
C ILE A 89 -4.49 2.94 9.86
N GLU A 90 -4.02 2.67 11.07
CA GLU A 90 -4.87 2.33 12.20
C GLU A 90 -4.81 3.42 13.26
N THR A 91 -5.98 3.71 13.85
CA THR A 91 -6.12 4.51 15.05
C THR A 91 -6.97 3.76 16.06
N VAL A 92 -6.68 3.94 17.36
CA VAL A 92 -7.37 3.24 18.44
C VAL A 92 -7.97 4.24 19.41
N LEU A 93 -9.29 4.20 19.56
CA LEU A 93 -10.03 4.98 20.53
C LEU A 93 -10.28 4.14 21.79
N MET A 94 -9.91 4.70 22.95
CA MET A 94 -10.07 4.08 24.26
C MET A 94 -10.90 5.00 25.16
N GLU A 95 -11.90 4.42 25.80
CA GLU A 95 -12.75 5.12 26.77
C GLU A 95 -12.21 4.91 28.18
N TYR A 96 -11.92 6.00 28.90
CA TYR A 96 -11.53 5.97 30.31
C TYR A 96 -12.50 6.80 31.15
N SER A 97 -12.52 6.56 32.46
CA SER A 97 -13.36 7.31 33.40
C SER A 97 -13.07 8.82 33.45
N TYR A 98 -11.87 9.24 33.02
CA TYR A 98 -11.45 10.65 32.93
C TYR A 98 -11.64 11.26 31.53
N GLY A 99 -12.17 10.50 30.57
CA GLY A 99 -12.41 10.94 29.20
C GLY A 99 -11.77 10.03 28.14
N ASN A 100 -12.00 10.37 26.87
CA ASN A 100 -11.54 9.58 25.74
C ASN A 100 -10.07 9.83 25.44
N SER A 101 -9.34 8.76 25.14
CA SER A 101 -7.96 8.81 24.66
C SER A 101 -7.86 8.17 23.29
N ILE A 102 -7.11 8.78 22.39
CA ILE A 102 -6.86 8.22 21.06
C ILE A 102 -5.37 7.91 20.87
N CYS A 103 -5.09 6.75 20.31
CA CYS A 103 -3.78 6.33 19.88
C CYS A 103 -3.67 6.53 18.36
N ILE A 104 -2.83 7.46 17.92
CA ILE A 104 -2.69 7.78 16.50
C ILE A 104 -1.35 7.28 15.95
N SER A 105 -1.35 6.94 14.68
CA SER A 105 -0.18 6.64 13.86
C SER A 105 0.51 7.93 13.40
N THR A 106 1.82 7.86 13.19
CA THR A 106 2.66 8.98 12.72
C THR A 106 3.38 8.67 11.41
N GLN A 107 3.40 7.41 10.98
CA GLN A 107 3.98 6.95 9.73
C GLN A 107 3.14 5.81 9.14
N VAL A 108 3.26 5.57 7.84
CA VAL A 108 2.81 4.33 7.21
C VAL A 108 3.94 3.30 7.32
N GLY A 109 3.80 2.38 8.27
CA GLY A 109 4.88 1.47 8.68
C GLY A 109 5.84 2.11 9.69
N CYS A 110 7.01 1.49 9.92
CA CYS A 110 8.03 1.98 10.84
C CYS A 110 9.41 1.36 10.54
N LYS A 111 10.47 2.18 10.51
CA LYS A 111 11.83 1.70 10.20
C LYS A 111 12.61 1.19 11.42
N MET A 112 12.04 1.24 12.63
CA MET A 112 12.77 0.88 13.87
C MET A 112 13.05 -0.63 14.01
N GLY A 113 12.28 -1.49 13.34
CA GLY A 113 12.53 -2.93 13.30
C GLY A 113 12.44 -3.64 14.66
N CYS A 114 11.66 -3.12 15.62
CA CYS A 114 11.48 -3.75 16.92
C CYS A 114 10.86 -5.15 16.77
N SER A 115 11.51 -6.17 17.33
CA SER A 115 11.15 -7.58 17.09
C SER A 115 9.76 -7.97 17.62
N PHE A 116 9.30 -7.26 18.64
CA PHE A 116 8.00 -7.44 19.31
C PHE A 116 6.92 -6.45 18.81
N CYS A 117 7.11 -5.83 17.64
CA CYS A 117 6.17 -4.88 17.06
C CYS A 117 5.77 -5.28 15.63
N ARG A 118 4.47 -5.29 15.33
CA ARG A 118 3.96 -5.63 14.00
C ARG A 118 4.26 -4.53 12.97
N SER A 119 4.15 -3.26 13.35
CA SER A 119 4.35 -2.12 12.43
C SER A 119 5.77 -2.00 11.89
N GLY A 120 6.77 -2.59 12.57
CA GLY A 120 8.16 -2.59 12.13
C GLY A 120 8.52 -3.69 11.13
N LYS A 121 7.63 -4.65 10.88
CA LYS A 121 7.93 -5.83 10.03
C LYS A 121 7.96 -5.53 8.54
N ASP A 122 7.06 -4.67 8.09
CA ASP A 122 6.91 -4.29 6.68
C ASP A 122 7.77 -3.05 6.31
N GLY A 123 8.64 -2.60 7.22
CA GLY A 123 9.47 -1.40 7.01
C GLY A 123 8.69 -0.09 7.10
N LEU A 124 9.32 1.00 6.66
CA LEU A 124 8.71 2.33 6.54
C LEU A 124 8.42 2.61 5.06
N LEU A 125 7.18 2.96 4.75
CA LEU A 125 6.79 3.43 3.41
C LEU A 125 6.96 4.95 3.32
N ARG A 126 6.26 5.70 4.19
CA ARG A 126 6.42 7.15 4.29
C ARG A 126 5.98 7.73 5.63
N ASN A 127 6.36 8.98 5.85
CA ASN A 127 5.84 9.80 6.93
C ASN A 127 4.40 10.23 6.67
N LEU A 128 3.60 10.35 7.74
CA LEU A 128 2.32 11.05 7.66
C LEU A 128 2.54 12.56 7.70
N GLU A 129 1.76 13.30 6.93
CA GLU A 129 1.68 14.75 7.06
C GLU A 129 0.88 15.15 8.31
N SER A 130 1.05 16.40 8.78
CA SER A 130 0.32 16.89 9.95
C SER A 130 -1.21 16.77 9.79
N PHE A 131 -1.75 17.01 8.60
CA PHE A 131 -3.18 16.88 8.36
C PHE A 131 -3.68 15.44 8.52
N GLU A 132 -2.89 14.44 8.14
CA GLU A 132 -3.27 13.03 8.27
C GLU A 132 -3.29 12.59 9.74
N MET A 133 -2.45 13.21 10.58
CA MET A 133 -2.51 13.06 12.04
C MET A 133 -3.72 13.79 12.64
N LEU A 134 -4.08 14.97 12.13
CA LEU A 134 -5.30 15.67 12.54
C LEU A 134 -6.57 14.91 12.16
N ASP A 135 -6.62 14.32 10.96
CA ASP A 135 -7.76 13.53 10.49
C ASP A 135 -8.06 12.34 11.40
N GLN A 136 -7.02 11.67 11.92
CA GLN A 136 -7.20 10.59 12.89
C GLN A 136 -7.99 11.03 14.13
N VAL A 137 -7.92 12.31 14.50
CA VAL A 137 -8.68 12.89 15.60
C VAL A 137 -10.04 13.37 15.11
N TYR A 138 -10.07 14.24 14.10
CA TYR A 138 -11.29 14.93 13.68
C TYR A 138 -12.34 14.01 13.06
N LEU A 139 -11.92 13.01 12.28
CA LEU A 139 -12.86 12.01 11.73
C LEU A 139 -13.52 11.21 12.85
N ILE A 140 -12.76 10.83 13.86
CA ILE A 140 -13.26 10.01 14.98
C ILE A 140 -14.17 10.81 15.90
N GLU A 141 -13.84 12.08 16.17
CA GLU A 141 -14.73 12.96 16.92
C GLU A 141 -16.05 13.21 16.20
N ASN A 142 -16.02 13.42 14.87
CA ASN A 142 -17.21 13.63 14.07
C ASN A 142 -18.06 12.36 13.92
N GLU A 143 -17.42 11.22 13.66
CA GLU A 143 -18.11 9.93 13.44
C GLU A 143 -18.86 9.46 14.68
N PHE A 144 -18.25 9.59 15.86
CA PHE A 144 -18.82 9.09 17.11
C PHE A 144 -19.48 10.18 17.96
N ASP A 145 -19.48 11.43 17.51
CA ASP A 145 -19.96 12.60 18.26
C ASP A 145 -19.36 12.66 19.68
N ILE A 146 -18.04 12.57 19.75
CA ILE A 146 -17.28 12.55 21.02
C ILE A 146 -16.23 13.66 21.07
N ASN A 147 -15.79 13.95 22.30
CA ASN A 147 -14.63 14.79 22.55
C ASN A 147 -13.44 13.90 22.98
N ILE A 148 -12.32 14.02 22.26
CA ILE A 148 -11.06 13.38 22.61
C ILE A 148 -10.30 14.29 23.58
N SER A 149 -9.97 13.73 24.75
CA SER A 149 -9.32 14.46 25.84
C SER A 149 -7.82 14.25 25.90
N ASN A 150 -7.31 13.13 25.36
CA ASN A 150 -5.89 12.79 25.34
C ASN A 150 -5.48 12.13 24.02
N ILE A 151 -4.26 12.43 23.57
CA ILE A 151 -3.69 11.87 22.35
C ILE A 151 -2.35 11.22 22.70
N VAL A 152 -2.18 9.96 22.31
CA VAL A 152 -0.90 9.25 22.44
C VAL A 152 -0.36 8.91 21.04
N LEU A 153 0.89 9.29 20.78
CA LEU A 153 1.61 8.96 19.54
C LEU A 153 2.28 7.60 19.72
N MET A 154 1.45 6.56 19.81
CA MET A 154 1.86 5.16 20.06
C MET A 154 1.28 4.19 19.02
N GLY A 155 0.75 4.73 17.92
CA GLY A 155 0.28 3.96 16.78
C GLY A 155 1.43 3.44 15.93
N SER A 156 1.20 3.30 14.62
CA SER A 156 2.27 2.95 13.69
C SER A 156 3.26 4.12 13.51
N GLY A 157 4.56 3.82 13.52
CA GLY A 157 5.63 4.78 13.26
C GLY A 157 6.48 5.18 14.48
N GLU A 158 7.59 5.86 14.21
CA GLU A 158 8.45 6.51 15.19
C GLU A 158 8.25 8.04 15.10
N PRO A 159 7.56 8.67 16.07
CA PRO A 159 7.25 10.10 16.03
C PRO A 159 8.47 11.01 15.89
N LEU A 160 9.60 10.68 16.52
CA LEU A 160 10.81 11.50 16.40
C LEU A 160 11.50 11.36 15.05
N ASP A 161 11.20 10.31 14.29
CA ASP A 161 11.66 10.15 12.92
C ASP A 161 10.82 10.99 11.94
N ASN A 162 9.55 11.23 12.28
CA ASN A 162 8.67 12.16 11.58
C ASN A 162 8.58 13.53 12.30
N PHE A 163 9.72 14.05 12.77
CA PHE A 163 9.80 15.17 13.71
C PHE A 163 8.98 16.40 13.29
N ASN A 164 9.22 16.93 12.09
CA ASN A 164 8.61 18.19 11.66
C ASN A 164 7.08 18.11 11.58
N ASN A 165 6.53 17.04 11.00
CA ASN A 165 5.07 16.88 10.90
C ASN A 165 4.44 16.65 12.27
N VAL A 166 5.12 15.94 13.18
CA VAL A 166 4.63 15.70 14.55
C VAL A 166 4.60 17.00 15.36
N ILE A 167 5.64 17.84 15.26
CA ILE A 167 5.66 19.15 15.93
C ILE A 167 4.56 20.05 15.35
N LYS A 168 4.41 20.09 14.02
CA LYS A 168 3.37 20.87 13.35
C LYS A 168 1.96 20.42 13.75
N PHE A 169 1.72 19.11 13.80
CA PHE A 169 0.48 18.54 14.34
C PHE A 169 0.23 18.99 15.78
N TYR A 170 1.25 18.94 16.65
CA TYR A 170 1.14 19.35 18.04
C TYR A 170 0.78 20.83 18.19
N GLU A 171 1.42 21.71 17.40
CA GLU A 171 1.12 23.15 17.37
C GLU A 171 -0.35 23.38 17.00
N ILE A 172 -0.83 22.77 15.91
CA ILE A 172 -2.19 22.97 15.42
C ILE A 172 -3.24 22.43 16.39
N ILE A 173 -3.07 21.20 16.89
CA ILE A 173 -4.10 20.56 17.74
C ILE A 173 -4.21 21.24 19.12
N THR A 174 -3.16 21.92 19.58
CA THR A 174 -3.11 22.61 20.88
C THR A 174 -3.28 24.13 20.78
N ASP A 175 -3.50 24.66 19.57
CA ASP A 175 -3.68 26.09 19.35
C ASP A 175 -4.99 26.58 19.99
N GLU A 176 -4.90 27.66 20.78
CA GLU A 176 -6.02 28.24 21.52
C GLU A 176 -7.10 28.85 20.61
N ARG A 177 -6.72 29.20 19.37
CA ARG A 177 -7.63 29.74 18.34
C ARG A 177 -8.39 28.63 17.61
N GLY A 178 -7.97 27.38 17.77
CA GLY A 178 -8.51 26.20 17.10
C GLY A 178 -9.04 25.18 18.09
N ARG A 179 -8.60 23.92 17.92
CA ARG A 179 -9.09 22.78 18.72
C ARG A 179 -8.80 22.93 20.22
N ASN A 180 -7.79 23.72 20.59
CA ASN A 180 -7.41 24.07 21.96
C ASN A 180 -7.30 22.85 22.89
N LEU A 181 -6.70 21.76 22.40
CA LEU A 181 -6.40 20.62 23.25
C LEU A 181 -5.35 21.03 24.27
N SER A 182 -5.51 20.58 25.53
CA SER A 182 -4.49 20.80 26.55
C SER A 182 -3.13 20.34 26.05
N LYS A 183 -2.15 21.25 26.07
CA LYS A 183 -0.77 20.96 25.64
C LYS A 183 -0.13 19.76 26.34
N ARG A 184 -0.61 19.41 27.54
CA ARG A 184 -0.15 18.26 28.34
C ARG A 184 -0.86 16.96 28.03
N ALA A 185 -1.96 17.02 27.28
CA ALA A 185 -2.77 15.86 26.92
C ALA A 185 -2.21 15.11 25.70
N VAL A 186 -1.19 15.64 25.04
CA VAL A 186 -0.44 14.92 23.99
C VAL A 186 0.77 14.23 24.62
N THR A 187 0.88 12.92 24.41
CA THR A 187 2.05 12.14 24.81
C THR A 187 2.76 11.59 23.58
N LEU A 188 4.02 11.96 23.40
CA LEU A 188 4.91 11.43 22.37
C LEU A 188 5.65 10.21 22.93
N SER A 189 5.59 9.07 22.23
CA SER A 189 6.40 7.90 22.54
C SER A 189 7.53 7.76 21.54
N THR A 190 8.73 7.38 21.99
CA THR A 190 9.88 7.15 21.10
C THR A 190 10.66 5.91 21.49
N SER A 191 11.23 5.22 20.48
CA SER A 191 12.21 4.16 20.61
C SER A 191 13.59 4.63 21.07
N GLY A 192 13.80 5.95 21.20
CA GLY A 192 14.99 6.54 21.82
C GLY A 192 15.99 7.14 20.84
N LEU A 193 15.52 7.90 19.84
CA LEU A 193 16.39 8.65 18.92
C LEU A 193 17.07 9.80 19.69
N ALA A 194 18.23 9.54 20.29
CA ALA A 194 18.84 10.44 21.27
C ALA A 194 19.11 11.85 20.69
N SER A 195 19.54 11.94 19.42
CA SER A 195 19.71 13.22 18.71
C SER A 195 18.40 14.03 18.67
N LYS A 196 17.28 13.40 18.33
CA LYS A 196 15.96 14.04 18.26
C LYS A 196 15.34 14.36 19.61
N ILE A 197 15.77 13.68 20.68
CA ILE A 197 15.39 14.06 22.05
C ILE A 197 16.04 15.39 22.46
N TYR A 198 17.26 15.69 21.98
CA TYR A 198 17.86 17.02 22.17
C TYR A 198 17.06 18.09 21.43
N ASP A 199 16.76 17.87 20.14
CA ASP A 199 15.92 18.79 19.34
C ASP A 199 14.57 19.04 20.04
N LEU A 200 13.90 17.98 20.55
CA LEU A 200 12.65 18.10 21.28
C LEU A 200 12.79 18.89 22.59
N ALA A 201 13.89 18.69 23.32
CA ALA A 201 14.15 19.38 24.58
C ALA A 201 14.30 20.88 24.39
N ASP A 202 14.93 21.31 23.30
CA ASP A 202 15.19 22.72 23.00
C ASP A 202 13.92 23.48 22.57
N LEU A 203 12.88 22.77 22.11
CA LEU A 203 11.55 23.35 21.87
C LEU A 203 10.76 23.62 23.18
N GLU A 204 11.16 22.99 24.29
CA GLU A 204 10.54 23.14 25.62
C GLU A 204 9.01 22.94 25.64
N LEU A 205 8.49 22.10 24.74
CA LEU A 205 7.05 21.88 24.59
C LEU A 205 6.44 21.18 25.81
N PRO A 206 5.28 21.60 26.31
CA PRO A 206 4.66 21.01 27.50
C PRO A 206 3.92 19.69 27.24
N LEU A 207 4.43 18.82 26.37
CA LEU A 207 3.91 17.48 26.09
C LEU A 207 4.41 16.42 27.07
N GLY A 208 3.79 15.24 27.08
CA GLY A 208 4.29 14.05 27.78
C GLY A 208 5.33 13.32 26.93
N LEU A 209 6.44 12.88 27.53
CA LEU A 209 7.45 12.05 26.84
C LEU A 209 7.46 10.64 27.42
N SER A 210 7.22 9.65 26.57
CA SER A 210 7.38 8.23 26.89
C SER A 210 8.52 7.61 26.07
N ILE A 211 9.29 6.73 26.71
CA ILE A 211 10.45 6.06 26.11
C ILE A 211 10.19 4.56 26.11
N SER A 212 10.17 3.96 24.92
CA SER A 212 10.18 2.51 24.73
C SER A 212 11.55 1.96 25.12
N LEU A 213 11.70 1.54 26.37
CA LEU A 213 12.98 1.11 26.94
C LEU A 213 13.21 -0.38 26.71
N HIS A 214 12.27 -1.22 27.18
CA HIS A 214 12.19 -2.69 27.03
C HIS A 214 13.39 -3.52 27.50
N ASN A 215 14.58 -2.96 27.65
CA ASN A 215 15.72 -3.59 28.31
C ASN A 215 16.75 -2.52 28.72
N CYS A 216 17.48 -2.73 29.81
CA CYS A 216 18.55 -1.83 30.29
C CYS A 216 19.96 -2.43 30.15
N ASP A 217 20.11 -3.42 29.28
CA ASP A 217 21.38 -3.97 28.82
C ASP A 217 21.50 -3.75 27.30
N ASN A 218 22.63 -3.22 26.83
CA ASN A 218 22.80 -2.84 25.43
C ASN A 218 22.74 -4.05 24.47
N GLU A 219 23.24 -5.22 24.87
CA GLU A 219 23.23 -6.42 24.03
C GLU A 219 21.79 -6.93 23.88
N LYS A 220 21.09 -7.11 25.01
CA LYS A 220 19.70 -7.54 25.01
C LYS A 220 18.78 -6.53 24.32
N ARG A 221 18.98 -5.23 24.59
CA ARG A 221 18.19 -4.17 23.96
C ARG A 221 18.38 -4.14 22.46
N SER A 222 19.61 -4.30 21.95
CA SER A 222 19.87 -4.32 20.50
C SER A 222 19.25 -5.51 19.77
N LYS A 223 19.03 -6.64 20.47
CA LYS A 223 18.30 -7.80 19.93
C LYS A 223 16.79 -7.53 19.82
N LEU A 224 16.23 -6.79 20.77
CA LEU A 224 14.80 -6.44 20.79
C LEU A 224 14.48 -5.20 19.93
N MET A 225 15.37 -4.21 19.94
CA MET A 225 15.21 -2.88 19.37
C MET A 225 16.52 -2.46 18.66
N PRO A 226 16.66 -2.74 17.35
CA PRO A 226 17.87 -2.46 16.58
C PRO A 226 18.37 -1.02 16.66
N VAL A 227 17.48 -0.04 16.87
CA VAL A 227 17.81 1.37 17.08
C VAL A 227 18.85 1.60 18.17
N ASN A 228 18.96 0.70 19.16
CA ASN A 228 19.95 0.77 20.22
C ASN A 228 21.40 0.71 19.72
N LYS A 229 21.63 0.11 18.54
CA LYS A 229 22.97 0.07 17.93
C LYS A 229 23.43 1.47 17.50
N SER A 230 22.48 2.32 17.07
CA SER A 230 22.74 3.71 16.68
C SER A 230 22.68 4.65 17.87
N TYR A 231 21.81 4.36 18.85
CA TYR A 231 21.64 5.15 20.07
C TYR A 231 21.70 4.23 21.30
N PRO A 232 22.92 3.90 21.78
CA PRO A 232 23.10 3.07 22.97
C PRO A 232 22.49 3.72 24.22
N LEU A 233 22.27 2.91 25.26
CA LEU A 233 21.68 3.34 26.53
C LEU A 233 22.39 4.55 27.16
N GLU A 234 23.71 4.66 27.00
CA GLU A 234 24.51 5.77 27.52
C GLU A 234 24.12 7.10 26.86
N ASP A 235 23.92 7.10 25.55
CA ASP A 235 23.57 8.31 24.80
C ASP A 235 22.09 8.66 24.98
N LEU A 236 21.23 7.64 25.03
CA LEU A 236 19.84 7.81 25.46
C LEU A 236 19.78 8.42 26.87
N LYS A 237 20.56 7.93 27.83
CA LYS A 237 20.58 8.46 29.20
C LYS A 237 20.98 9.94 29.23
N LYS A 238 22.00 10.33 28.46
CA LYS A 238 22.46 11.73 28.38
C LYS A 238 21.36 12.64 27.80
N SER A 239 20.68 12.22 26.73
CA SER A 239 19.62 13.03 26.12
C SER A 239 18.41 13.18 27.05
N LEU A 240 18.05 12.13 27.80
CA LEU A 240 16.96 12.19 28.77
C LEU A 240 17.28 13.10 29.96
N LEU A 241 18.52 13.08 30.46
CA LEU A 241 18.96 14.00 31.50
C LEU A 241 18.92 15.46 31.01
N TYR A 242 19.31 15.71 29.76
CA TYR A 242 19.23 17.02 29.14
C TYR A 242 17.77 17.48 28.99
N TYR A 243 16.90 16.62 28.46
CA TYR A 243 15.47 16.90 28.31
C TYR A 243 14.84 17.26 29.65
N GLN A 244 15.12 16.50 30.71
CA GLN A 244 14.58 16.79 32.04
C GLN A 244 15.19 18.05 32.66
N LYS A 245 16.46 18.36 32.39
CA LYS A 245 17.10 19.61 32.85
C LYS A 245 16.46 20.84 32.19
N LYS A 246 16.17 20.76 30.89
CA LYS A 246 15.53 21.85 30.13
C LYS A 246 14.06 22.04 30.52
N THR A 247 13.29 20.96 30.49
CA THR A 247 11.83 21.04 30.61
C THR A 247 11.30 20.88 32.04
N GLY A 248 12.11 20.30 32.94
CA GLY A 248 11.69 19.91 34.29
C GLY A 248 10.68 18.75 34.34
N ARG A 249 10.30 18.18 33.19
CA ARG A 249 9.18 17.23 33.08
C ARG A 249 9.59 15.80 33.42
N ARG A 250 8.64 15.05 34.02
CA ARG A 250 8.81 13.62 34.29
C ARG A 250 8.76 12.82 32.99
N ILE A 251 9.61 11.80 32.88
CA ILE A 251 9.67 10.89 31.73
C ILE A 251 8.98 9.57 32.09
N THR A 252 8.18 9.04 31.18
CA THR A 252 7.62 7.69 31.33
C THR A 252 8.48 6.70 30.57
N PHE A 253 8.73 5.53 31.14
CA PHE A 253 9.37 4.42 30.44
C PHE A 253 8.36 3.30 30.22
N GLU A 254 8.16 2.91 28.98
CA GLU A 254 7.40 1.71 28.62
C GLU A 254 8.34 0.50 28.64
N TYR A 255 7.93 -0.54 29.36
CA TYR A 255 8.71 -1.77 29.52
C TYR A 255 7.82 -3.00 29.34
N THR A 256 7.83 -3.56 28.12
CA THR A 256 7.16 -4.83 27.82
C THR A 256 7.94 -6.00 28.41
N LEU A 257 7.32 -6.73 29.33
CA LEU A 257 7.87 -7.93 29.96
C LEU A 257 7.66 -9.16 29.08
N ILE A 258 8.76 -9.84 28.79
CA ILE A 258 8.89 -11.01 27.94
C ILE A 258 9.55 -12.10 28.77
N LYS A 259 8.83 -13.21 28.95
CA LYS A 259 9.19 -14.28 29.86
C LYS A 259 10.57 -14.86 29.53
N GLY A 260 11.45 -14.87 30.53
CA GLY A 260 12.80 -15.41 30.43
C GLY A 260 13.79 -14.57 29.63
N GLN A 261 13.39 -13.39 29.12
CA GLN A 261 14.27 -12.53 28.30
C GLN A 261 14.66 -11.24 29.03
N ASN A 262 13.70 -10.59 29.68
CA ASN A 262 13.88 -9.28 30.29
C ASN A 262 13.09 -9.09 31.60
N ASP A 263 12.70 -10.18 32.25
CA ASP A 263 11.89 -10.24 33.47
C ASP A 263 12.64 -10.84 34.68
N SER A 264 13.97 -10.84 34.67
CA SER A 264 14.79 -11.33 35.80
C SER A 264 15.05 -10.24 36.86
N VAL A 265 15.49 -10.65 38.05
CA VAL A 265 15.91 -9.72 39.12
C VAL A 265 17.04 -8.79 38.63
N ILE A 266 18.00 -9.32 37.86
CA ILE A 266 19.10 -8.54 37.28
C ILE A 266 18.58 -7.47 36.31
N ASP A 267 17.53 -7.79 35.54
CA ASP A 267 16.92 -6.81 34.64
C ASP A 267 16.25 -5.67 35.44
N ALA A 268 15.60 -5.98 36.57
CA ALA A 268 15.05 -4.96 37.47
C ALA A 268 16.14 -4.06 38.10
N GLU A 269 17.26 -4.65 38.54
CA GLU A 269 18.42 -3.90 39.05
C GLU A 269 19.01 -2.97 37.98
N ASN A 270 19.09 -3.44 36.73
CA ASN A 270 19.54 -2.63 35.60
C ASN A 270 18.62 -1.45 35.33
N ILE A 271 17.30 -1.60 35.46
CA ILE A 271 16.33 -0.49 35.37
C ILE A 271 16.57 0.53 36.49
N ILE A 272 16.74 0.09 37.74
CA ILE A 272 17.02 0.98 38.87
C ILE A 272 18.32 1.77 38.63
N LYS A 273 19.37 1.09 38.18
CA LYS A 273 20.66 1.73 37.85
C LYS A 273 20.51 2.73 36.71
N PHE A 274 19.86 2.34 35.61
CA PHE A 274 19.66 3.18 34.44
C PHE A 274 18.82 4.41 34.77
N THR A 275 17.79 4.29 35.61
CA THR A 275 16.87 5.39 35.94
C THR A 275 17.41 6.34 37.00
N LYS A 276 18.47 5.98 37.74
CA LYS A 276 19.09 6.83 38.77
C LYS A 276 19.32 8.28 38.28
N GLY A 277 18.82 9.25 39.03
CA GLY A 277 18.93 10.68 38.69
C GLY A 277 17.86 11.22 37.71
N LEU A 278 16.99 10.36 37.17
CA LEU A 278 15.82 10.78 36.40
C LEU A 278 14.57 10.79 37.28
N LYS A 279 13.71 11.78 37.06
CA LYS A 279 12.34 11.76 37.56
C LYS A 279 11.52 10.98 36.55
N CYS A 280 11.20 9.74 36.88
CA CYS A 280 10.49 8.87 35.94
C CYS A 280 9.33 8.09 36.55
N HIS A 281 8.55 7.51 35.66
CA HIS A 281 7.54 6.51 35.94
C HIS A 281 7.77 5.30 35.04
N ILE A 282 7.60 4.09 35.54
CA ILE A 282 7.75 2.86 34.77
C ILE A 282 6.37 2.27 34.52
N ASN A 283 5.99 2.13 33.25
CA ASN A 283 4.83 1.38 32.81
C ASN A 283 5.27 -0.02 32.41
N LEU A 284 4.87 -1.01 33.20
CA LEU A 284 5.05 -2.41 32.86
C LEU A 284 3.91 -2.86 31.94
N ILE A 285 4.26 -3.37 30.76
CA ILE A 285 3.32 -3.88 29.77
C ILE A 285 3.53 -5.40 29.69
N ARG A 286 2.45 -6.18 29.70
CA ARG A 286 2.56 -7.61 29.41
C ARG A 286 2.65 -7.79 27.90
N LEU A 287 3.55 -8.65 27.43
CA LEU A 287 3.65 -8.95 26.00
C LEU A 287 2.29 -9.38 25.43
N ASN A 288 1.84 -8.66 24.42
CA ASN A 288 0.72 -9.07 23.58
C ASN A 288 1.25 -10.00 22.47
N PRO A 289 0.48 -11.00 22.02
CA PRO A 289 0.90 -11.87 20.93
C PRO A 289 1.19 -11.08 19.65
N VAL A 290 2.34 -11.32 19.02
CA VAL A 290 2.70 -10.70 17.74
C VAL A 290 3.11 -11.79 16.77
N ASP A 291 2.43 -11.87 15.63
CA ASP A 291 2.73 -12.84 14.58
C ASP A 291 4.22 -12.80 14.22
N GLY A 292 4.91 -13.95 14.30
CA GLY A 292 6.33 -14.08 13.98
C GLY A 292 7.28 -13.48 15.01
N PHE A 293 6.87 -13.32 16.26
CA PHE A 293 7.75 -13.17 17.42
C PHE A 293 7.48 -14.30 18.41
N SER A 294 8.51 -15.06 18.78
CA SER A 294 8.37 -16.28 19.60
C SER A 294 8.43 -16.04 21.11
N GLY A 295 8.33 -14.79 21.57
CA GLY A 295 8.36 -14.46 22.99
C GLY A 295 7.09 -14.88 23.73
N GLU A 296 7.23 -15.28 24.99
CA GLU A 296 6.11 -15.64 25.85
C GLU A 296 5.70 -14.49 26.78
N LYS A 297 4.40 -14.41 27.07
CA LYS A 297 3.87 -13.47 28.07
C LYS A 297 4.31 -13.88 29.48
N THR A 298 4.83 -12.93 30.25
CA THR A 298 5.09 -13.14 31.68
C THR A 298 3.76 -13.38 32.43
N ASN A 299 3.78 -14.34 33.34
CA ASN A 299 2.61 -14.70 34.13
C ASN A 299 2.29 -13.59 35.16
N LYS A 300 1.10 -13.61 35.78
CA LYS A 300 0.67 -12.51 36.67
C LYS A 300 1.52 -12.40 37.94
N ASP A 301 1.92 -13.53 38.51
CA ASP A 301 2.68 -13.58 39.75
C ASP A 301 4.11 -13.10 39.50
N ASP A 302 4.75 -13.56 38.41
CA ASP A 302 6.07 -13.09 37.98
C ASP A 302 6.08 -11.58 37.67
N LEU A 303 5.00 -11.05 37.08
CA LEU A 303 4.84 -9.63 36.80
C LEU A 303 4.76 -8.78 38.09
N GLU A 304 3.97 -9.21 39.07
CA GLU A 304 3.90 -8.52 40.36
C GLU A 304 5.22 -8.66 41.12
N ASN A 305 5.87 -9.83 41.10
CA ASN A 305 7.21 -10.03 41.66
C ASN A 305 8.24 -9.10 41.00
N PHE A 306 8.22 -8.95 39.68
CA PHE A 306 9.11 -8.03 38.96
C PHE A 306 8.87 -6.57 39.38
N LYS A 307 7.61 -6.16 39.52
CA LYS A 307 7.24 -4.85 40.04
C LYS A 307 7.73 -4.65 41.48
N GLU A 308 7.64 -5.66 42.34
CA GLU A 308 8.17 -5.60 43.70
C GLU A 308 9.70 -5.47 43.72
N ASN A 309 10.41 -5.98 42.72
CA ASN A 309 11.86 -5.81 42.60
C ASN A 309 12.27 -4.40 42.17
N LEU A 310 11.37 -3.59 41.60
CA LEU A 310 11.61 -2.20 41.21
C LEU A 310 11.42 -1.20 42.38
N LYS A 311 11.80 -1.59 43.60
CA LYS A 311 11.59 -0.76 44.82
C LYS A 311 12.23 0.61 44.66
N GLY A 312 11.50 1.65 45.08
CA GLY A 312 11.94 3.05 45.01
C GLY A 312 11.63 3.75 43.69
N LEU A 313 11.08 3.04 42.70
CA LEU A 313 10.53 3.65 41.48
C LEU A 313 9.00 3.68 41.55
N ASN A 314 8.42 4.68 40.87
CA ASN A 314 6.97 4.69 40.64
C ASN A 314 6.65 3.76 39.48
N VAL A 315 5.95 2.65 39.75
CA VAL A 315 5.66 1.62 38.75
C VAL A 315 4.15 1.39 38.63
N THR A 316 3.64 1.23 37.41
CA THR A 316 2.26 0.83 37.15
C THR A 316 2.23 -0.31 36.14
N ILE A 317 1.38 -1.30 36.39
CA ILE A 317 1.10 -2.36 35.42
C ILE A 317 -0.04 -1.86 34.52
N ARG A 318 0.24 -1.73 33.23
CA ARG A 318 -0.74 -1.28 32.25
C ARG A 318 -1.74 -2.40 31.95
N ARG A 319 -3.03 -2.05 31.91
CA ARG A 319 -4.07 -2.96 31.45
C ARG A 319 -3.95 -3.16 29.94
N SER A 320 -4.04 -4.40 29.45
CA SER A 320 -4.23 -4.67 28.03
C SER A 320 -5.65 -4.29 27.65
N LEU A 321 -5.81 -3.43 26.64
CA LEU A 321 -7.09 -3.00 26.10
C LEU A 321 -7.19 -3.39 24.62
N GLY A 322 -8.37 -3.78 24.17
CA GLY A 322 -8.66 -4.09 22.76
C GLY A 322 -7.96 -5.34 22.21
N SER A 323 -7.58 -6.28 23.08
CA SER A 323 -6.86 -7.50 22.69
C SER A 323 -7.68 -8.45 21.80
N ASP A 324 -9.01 -8.42 21.89
CA ASP A 324 -9.91 -9.22 21.06
C ASP A 324 -10.05 -8.72 19.62
N ILE A 325 -9.58 -7.50 19.34
CA ILE A 325 -9.67 -6.86 18.02
C ILE A 325 -8.29 -6.47 17.46
N SER A 326 -7.21 -7.02 18.03
CA SER A 326 -5.82 -6.71 17.65
C SER A 326 -5.54 -5.20 17.65
N ALA A 327 -5.93 -4.51 18.74
CA ALA A 327 -5.77 -3.07 18.93
C ALA A 327 -4.78 -2.74 20.06
N SER A 328 -4.17 -3.75 20.67
CA SER A 328 -3.22 -3.55 21.77
C SER A 328 -1.91 -2.98 21.22
N CYS A 329 -1.10 -2.36 22.09
CA CYS A 329 0.22 -1.86 21.69
C CYS A 329 1.08 -2.98 21.07
N GLY A 330 1.67 -2.67 19.91
CA GLY A 330 2.50 -3.58 19.13
C GLY A 330 1.75 -4.46 18.13
N GLU A 331 0.41 -4.50 18.17
CA GLU A 331 -0.41 -5.33 17.27
C GLU A 331 -0.82 -4.59 15.99
N LEU A 332 -0.68 -3.25 15.97
CA LEU A 332 -1.15 -2.45 14.86
C LEU A 332 -0.35 -2.73 13.59
N ARG A 333 -1.07 -2.95 12.49
CA ARG A 333 -0.53 -3.30 11.18
C ARG A 333 -1.03 -2.29 10.15
N ALA A 334 -0.12 -1.79 9.33
CA ALA A 334 -0.52 -1.14 8.09
C ALA A 334 -1.18 -2.19 7.20
N TYR A 335 -2.48 -2.03 6.93
CA TYR A 335 -3.13 -2.81 5.90
C TYR A 335 -2.88 -2.12 4.57
N TYR A 336 -2.16 -2.77 3.68
CA TYR A 336 -2.25 -2.46 2.27
C TYR A 336 -3.14 -3.53 1.65
N LYS A 337 -4.05 -3.16 0.75
CA LYS A 337 -4.51 -4.13 -0.24
C LYS A 337 -3.22 -4.61 -0.90
N LYS A 338 -2.76 -5.81 -0.53
CA LYS A 338 -1.57 -6.43 -1.09
C LYS A 338 -1.87 -6.79 -2.53
N ALA A 339 -1.74 -5.77 -3.38
CA ALA A 339 -1.50 -5.76 -4.80
C ALA A 339 -1.56 -4.30 -5.30
N LYS A 340 -0.76 -3.96 -6.32
CA LYS A 340 -1.08 -3.03 -7.44
C LYS A 340 -0.39 -1.67 -7.45
N VAL A 341 0.17 -1.36 -8.63
CA VAL A 341 0.18 -0.03 -9.26
C VAL A 341 -1.08 0.74 -8.84
N MET A 342 -0.92 1.97 -8.35
CA MET A 342 -2.01 2.73 -7.76
C MET A 342 -2.97 3.29 -8.79
N ASP A 343 -2.45 3.55 -10.00
CA ASP A 343 -3.24 4.07 -11.11
C ASP A 343 -2.85 3.40 -12.42
N LEU A 344 -3.83 2.74 -13.03
CA LEU A 344 -3.73 1.99 -14.28
C LEU A 344 -4.82 2.49 -15.24
N ASP A 345 -4.43 3.12 -16.34
CA ASP A 345 -5.37 3.34 -17.43
C ASP A 345 -5.42 2.10 -18.31
N ILE A 346 -6.59 1.47 -18.36
CA ILE A 346 -6.79 0.21 -19.08
C ILE A 346 -7.85 0.38 -20.15
N SER A 347 -7.43 0.24 -21.40
CA SER A 347 -8.33 0.15 -22.55
C SER A 347 -8.33 -1.27 -23.10
N ILE A 348 -9.51 -1.75 -23.48
CA ILE A 348 -9.73 -3.09 -24.05
C ILE A 348 -10.65 -2.95 -25.25
N CYS A 349 -10.27 -3.51 -26.38
CA CYS A 349 -11.08 -3.54 -27.59
C CYS A 349 -10.87 -4.87 -28.31
N SER A 350 -11.95 -5.46 -28.80
CA SER A 350 -11.92 -6.68 -29.60
C SER A 350 -12.95 -6.54 -30.71
N ASP A 351 -12.49 -6.64 -31.94
CA ASP A 351 -13.29 -6.45 -33.15
C ASP A 351 -13.05 -7.60 -34.11
N LYS A 352 -14.09 -8.00 -34.84
CA LYS A 352 -13.97 -9.12 -35.78
C LYS A 352 -13.11 -8.79 -37.01
N GLY A 353 -12.78 -7.53 -37.25
CA GLY A 353 -12.16 -7.09 -38.48
C GLY A 353 -13.17 -6.92 -39.62
N LEU A 354 -12.68 -6.52 -40.79
CA LEU A 354 -13.52 -6.27 -41.97
C LEU A 354 -13.79 -7.52 -42.80
N VAL A 355 -12.97 -8.56 -42.66
CA VAL A 355 -13.03 -9.76 -43.52
C VAL A 355 -13.75 -10.93 -42.85
N ARG A 356 -13.65 -11.08 -41.52
CA ARG A 356 -14.27 -12.21 -40.81
C ARG A 356 -15.76 -11.99 -40.58
N GLU A 357 -16.52 -13.08 -40.59
CA GLU A 357 -17.96 -13.06 -40.30
C GLU A 357 -18.21 -12.83 -38.80
N GLU A 358 -17.42 -13.47 -37.95
CA GLU A 358 -17.47 -13.40 -36.49
C GLU A 358 -16.10 -13.12 -35.86
N ASN A 359 -16.15 -12.77 -34.57
CA ASN A 359 -14.98 -12.67 -33.72
C ASN A 359 -14.73 -13.99 -32.97
N GLU A 360 -13.60 -14.62 -33.23
CA GLU A 360 -13.12 -15.85 -32.57
C GLU A 360 -12.18 -15.54 -31.40
N ASP A 361 -11.81 -14.27 -31.18
CA ASP A 361 -10.96 -13.85 -30.06
C ASP A 361 -11.76 -13.69 -28.77
N SER A 362 -11.07 -13.88 -27.65
CA SER A 362 -11.59 -13.55 -26.32
C SER A 362 -10.60 -12.68 -25.56
N VAL A 363 -11.11 -11.70 -24.84
CA VAL A 363 -10.31 -10.82 -23.97
C VAL A 363 -11.01 -10.61 -22.62
N LEU A 364 -10.24 -10.51 -21.56
CA LEU A 364 -10.75 -10.27 -20.20
C LEU A 364 -9.81 -9.33 -19.45
N LYS A 365 -10.40 -8.41 -18.68
CA LYS A 365 -9.72 -7.74 -17.56
C LYS A 365 -10.48 -8.03 -16.26
N ASP A 366 -9.76 -8.44 -15.23
CA ASP A 366 -10.31 -8.62 -13.88
C ASP A 366 -9.52 -7.75 -12.91
N LEU A 367 -10.13 -6.64 -12.50
CA LEU A 367 -9.54 -5.68 -11.55
C LEU A 367 -9.97 -5.94 -10.11
N ASP A 368 -11.04 -6.72 -9.91
CA ASP A 368 -11.61 -7.07 -8.61
C ASP A 368 -10.90 -8.27 -7.98
N ALA A 369 -10.18 -9.06 -8.78
CA ALA A 369 -9.27 -10.09 -8.30
C ALA A 369 -8.18 -9.50 -7.37
N LYS A 370 -7.66 -10.36 -6.49
CA LYS A 370 -6.57 -10.05 -5.53
C LYS A 370 -5.42 -9.31 -6.23
N TYR A 371 -5.06 -9.72 -7.44
CA TYR A 371 -4.12 -9.06 -8.36
C TYR A 371 -4.85 -8.71 -9.68
N PRO A 372 -4.57 -7.59 -10.40
CA PRO A 372 -5.19 -7.31 -11.69
C PRO A 372 -4.72 -8.35 -12.69
N LEU A 373 -5.67 -8.88 -13.44
CA LEU A 373 -5.43 -9.90 -14.43
C LEU A 373 -5.94 -9.42 -15.78
N PHE A 374 -5.15 -9.68 -16.81
CA PHE A 374 -5.46 -9.39 -18.20
C PHE A 374 -5.23 -10.66 -19.00
N LEU A 375 -6.25 -11.15 -19.68
CA LEU A 375 -6.18 -12.35 -20.50
C LEU A 375 -6.59 -12.02 -21.92
N LEU A 376 -5.85 -12.55 -22.88
CA LEU A 376 -6.14 -12.43 -24.30
C LEU A 376 -5.87 -13.78 -24.97
N ALA A 377 -6.83 -14.23 -25.78
CA ALA A 377 -6.80 -15.51 -26.46
C ALA A 377 -7.30 -15.35 -27.91
N ASP A 378 -6.45 -15.73 -28.86
CA ASP A 378 -6.71 -15.72 -30.32
C ASP A 378 -7.18 -17.11 -30.74
N GLY A 379 -8.41 -17.24 -31.22
CA GLY A 379 -9.05 -18.53 -31.50
C GLY A 379 -8.73 -19.09 -32.89
N MET A 380 -8.39 -20.38 -32.98
CA MET A 380 -8.15 -21.07 -34.26
C MET A 380 -8.87 -22.43 -34.34
N GLY A 381 -9.07 -22.93 -35.56
CA GLY A 381 -9.78 -24.19 -35.84
C GLY A 381 -11.13 -24.03 -36.56
N GLY A 382 -11.41 -22.83 -37.09
CA GLY A 382 -12.65 -22.52 -37.78
C GLY A 382 -13.77 -22.10 -36.83
N TYR A 383 -14.82 -21.51 -37.41
CA TYR A 383 -15.83 -20.68 -36.76
C TYR A 383 -16.31 -21.16 -35.36
N ASN A 384 -16.69 -22.44 -35.22
CA ASN A 384 -17.18 -22.96 -33.94
C ASN A 384 -16.04 -23.39 -32.98
N GLY A 385 -14.91 -23.83 -33.53
CA GLY A 385 -13.77 -24.30 -32.76
C GLY A 385 -12.97 -23.16 -32.13
N GLY A 386 -12.62 -22.13 -32.91
CA GLY A 386 -11.77 -21.03 -32.46
C GLY A 386 -12.41 -20.22 -31.33
N LYS A 387 -13.65 -19.78 -31.53
CA LYS A 387 -14.43 -19.05 -30.52
C LYS A 387 -14.66 -19.84 -29.24
N PHE A 388 -14.90 -21.15 -29.34
CA PHE A 388 -15.06 -22.01 -28.18
C PHE A 388 -13.74 -22.15 -27.41
N ALA A 389 -12.64 -22.40 -28.12
CA ALA A 389 -11.32 -22.56 -27.52
C ALA A 389 -10.87 -21.28 -26.79
N SER A 390 -10.94 -20.11 -27.43
CA SER A 390 -10.52 -18.83 -26.83
C SER A 390 -11.35 -18.47 -25.59
N SER A 391 -12.67 -18.63 -25.67
CA SER A 391 -13.58 -18.34 -24.56
C SER A 391 -13.33 -19.29 -23.37
N LYS A 392 -13.16 -20.59 -23.63
CA LYS A 392 -12.90 -21.58 -22.58
C LYS A 392 -11.51 -21.45 -21.97
N ALA A 393 -10.52 -21.05 -22.76
CA ALA A 393 -9.18 -20.79 -22.24
C ALA A 393 -9.20 -19.69 -21.17
N ILE A 394 -9.91 -18.58 -21.42
CA ILE A 394 -10.07 -17.49 -20.45
C ILE A 394 -10.87 -17.94 -19.23
N GLU A 395 -12.03 -18.58 -19.43
CA GLU A 395 -12.94 -19.00 -18.35
C GLU A 395 -12.25 -19.94 -17.36
N ILE A 396 -11.57 -20.97 -17.86
CA ILE A 396 -10.90 -21.97 -17.02
C ILE A 396 -9.68 -21.35 -16.34
N SER A 397 -8.89 -20.56 -17.07
CA SER A 397 -7.71 -19.92 -16.50
C SER A 397 -8.07 -18.99 -15.34
N ILE A 398 -9.12 -18.17 -15.50
CA ILE A 398 -9.52 -17.23 -14.44
C ILE A 398 -10.06 -17.98 -13.21
N GLU A 399 -10.81 -19.06 -13.40
CA GLU A 399 -11.32 -19.89 -12.31
C GLU A 399 -10.17 -20.59 -11.56
N ALA A 400 -9.24 -21.22 -12.28
CA ALA A 400 -8.06 -21.87 -11.71
C ALA A 400 -7.20 -20.90 -10.88
N ILE A 401 -6.98 -19.69 -11.40
CA ILE A 401 -6.23 -18.64 -10.70
C ILE A 401 -6.97 -18.23 -9.43
N LYS A 402 -8.27 -17.93 -9.52
CA LYS A 402 -9.08 -17.49 -8.37
C LYS A 402 -9.13 -18.54 -7.25
N ASN A 403 -9.30 -19.81 -7.61
CA ASN A 403 -9.34 -20.92 -6.66
C ASN A 403 -7.98 -21.09 -5.96
N SER A 404 -6.88 -20.96 -6.70
CA SER A 404 -5.53 -21.13 -6.16
C SER A 404 -5.07 -19.96 -5.30
N LEU A 405 -5.51 -18.73 -5.59
CA LEU A 405 -5.17 -17.51 -4.84
C LEU A 405 -5.68 -17.48 -3.39
N ASN A 406 -6.63 -18.36 -3.05
CA ASN A 406 -7.18 -18.53 -1.71
C ASN A 406 -6.36 -19.47 -0.81
N ASN A 407 -5.39 -20.21 -1.37
CA ASN A 407 -4.53 -21.12 -0.63
C ASN A 407 -3.20 -20.44 -0.28
N ASP A 408 -2.90 -20.32 1.01
CA ASP A 408 -1.64 -19.73 1.47
C ASP A 408 -0.44 -20.65 1.11
N GLY A 409 0.58 -20.09 0.45
CA GLY A 409 1.88 -20.75 0.23
C GLY A 409 2.22 -21.17 -1.21
N ILE A 410 1.34 -20.94 -2.19
CA ILE A 410 1.63 -21.24 -3.61
C ILE A 410 2.21 -20.01 -4.32
N ASP A 411 3.29 -20.18 -5.07
CA ASP A 411 3.90 -19.13 -5.91
C ASP A 411 2.95 -18.71 -7.04
N ILE A 412 2.68 -17.42 -7.17
CA ILE A 412 1.80 -16.85 -8.20
C ILE A 412 2.23 -17.26 -9.61
N LYS A 413 3.53 -17.39 -9.88
CA LYS A 413 4.02 -17.81 -11.21
C LYS A 413 3.59 -19.23 -11.55
N GLU A 414 3.66 -20.12 -10.56
CA GLU A 414 3.22 -21.50 -10.72
C GLU A 414 1.69 -21.59 -10.84
N ILE A 415 0.95 -20.68 -10.21
CA ILE A 415 -0.50 -20.55 -10.41
C ILE A 415 -0.81 -20.20 -11.88
N LEU A 416 -0.14 -19.21 -12.46
CA LEU A 416 -0.39 -18.79 -13.85
C LEU A 416 -0.07 -19.93 -14.84
N LYS A 417 1.07 -20.62 -14.65
CA LYS A 417 1.43 -21.81 -15.45
C LYS A 417 0.41 -22.93 -15.33
N SER A 418 -0.03 -23.21 -14.10
CA SER A 418 -1.03 -24.26 -13.85
C SER A 418 -2.36 -23.94 -14.52
N ALA A 419 -2.76 -22.67 -14.55
CA ALA A 419 -3.98 -22.22 -15.21
C ALA A 419 -3.96 -22.51 -16.72
N ILE A 420 -2.85 -22.24 -17.41
CA ILE A 420 -2.68 -22.58 -18.83
C ILE A 420 -2.75 -24.10 -19.05
N LYS A 421 -2.11 -24.89 -18.18
CA LYS A 421 -2.13 -26.36 -18.27
C LYS A 421 -3.54 -26.93 -18.09
N GLU A 422 -4.32 -26.36 -17.18
CA GLU A 422 -5.71 -26.76 -16.94
C GLU A 422 -6.61 -26.41 -18.13
N ALA A 423 -6.49 -25.18 -18.66
CA ALA A 423 -7.16 -24.77 -19.88
C ALA A 423 -6.80 -25.69 -21.07
N ASN A 424 -5.52 -26.02 -21.24
CA ASN A 424 -5.05 -26.92 -22.29
C ASN A 424 -5.68 -28.30 -22.19
N ALA A 425 -5.63 -28.91 -21.01
CA ALA A 425 -6.17 -30.25 -20.79
C ALA A 425 -7.67 -30.33 -21.10
N TYR A 426 -8.43 -29.29 -20.73
CA TYR A 426 -9.86 -29.22 -21.03
C TYR A 426 -10.12 -29.08 -22.54
N ILE A 427 -9.49 -28.09 -23.19
CA ILE A 427 -9.73 -27.82 -24.62
C ILE A 427 -9.27 -29.01 -25.47
N TYR A 428 -8.13 -29.63 -25.15
CA TYR A 428 -7.65 -30.83 -25.83
C TYR A 428 -8.65 -31.98 -25.71
N LYS A 429 -9.20 -32.21 -24.51
CA LYS A 429 -10.21 -33.24 -24.28
C LYS A 429 -11.48 -32.99 -25.09
N GLU A 430 -11.96 -31.74 -25.14
CA GLU A 430 -13.13 -31.38 -25.95
C GLU A 430 -12.86 -31.53 -27.45
N SER A 431 -11.65 -31.20 -27.92
CA SER A 431 -11.29 -31.31 -29.34
C SER A 431 -11.33 -32.76 -29.86
N ILE A 432 -11.08 -33.75 -28.99
CA ILE A 432 -11.11 -35.18 -29.33
C ILE A 432 -12.52 -35.75 -29.21
N ASN A 433 -13.31 -35.29 -28.24
CA ASN A 433 -14.63 -35.85 -27.95
C ASN A 433 -15.74 -35.29 -28.84
N ASN A 434 -15.52 -34.13 -29.46
CA ASN A 434 -16.49 -33.49 -30.34
C ASN A 434 -15.91 -33.33 -31.74
N SER A 435 -16.50 -34.02 -32.72
CA SER A 435 -16.06 -33.97 -34.12
C SER A 435 -16.12 -32.57 -34.73
N ASP A 436 -17.01 -31.71 -34.24
CA ASP A 436 -17.20 -30.33 -34.73
C ASP A 436 -16.15 -29.37 -34.16
N LEU A 437 -15.37 -29.81 -33.17
CA LEU A 437 -14.31 -29.06 -32.50
C LEU A 437 -12.91 -29.64 -32.77
N ASN A 438 -12.81 -30.61 -33.69
CA ASN A 438 -11.55 -31.27 -34.00
C ASN A 438 -10.53 -30.28 -34.60
N GLY A 439 -9.34 -30.22 -34.00
CA GLY A 439 -8.28 -29.30 -34.41
C GLY A 439 -8.46 -27.87 -33.92
N MET A 440 -9.41 -27.61 -33.01
CA MET A 440 -9.51 -26.31 -32.34
C MET A 440 -8.32 -26.05 -31.43
N GLY A 441 -7.98 -24.78 -31.28
CA GLY A 441 -6.98 -24.34 -30.33
C GLY A 441 -7.02 -22.83 -30.19
N THR A 442 -6.18 -22.29 -29.32
CA THR A 442 -6.09 -20.85 -29.14
C THR A 442 -4.72 -20.45 -28.63
N THR A 443 -4.27 -19.24 -28.94
CA THR A 443 -3.20 -18.61 -28.18
C THR A 443 -3.71 -18.22 -26.80
N LEU A 444 -2.80 -17.97 -25.86
CA LEU A 444 -3.18 -17.46 -24.55
C LEU A 444 -2.04 -16.63 -23.95
N ILE A 445 -2.38 -15.39 -23.61
CA ILE A 445 -1.58 -14.54 -22.74
C ILE A 445 -2.33 -14.36 -21.44
N ILE A 446 -1.64 -14.60 -20.32
CA ILE A 446 -2.09 -14.21 -18.98
C ILE A 446 -1.08 -13.21 -18.43
N ALA A 447 -1.49 -11.94 -18.28
CA ALA A 447 -0.69 -10.90 -17.66
C ALA A 447 -1.27 -10.54 -16.29
N CYS A 448 -0.41 -10.55 -15.26
CA CYS A 448 -0.77 -10.32 -13.86
C CYS A 448 0.13 -9.25 -13.25
N VAL A 449 -0.48 -8.19 -12.68
CA VAL A 449 0.29 -7.19 -11.93
C VAL A 449 0.50 -7.66 -10.50
N TYR A 450 1.74 -7.99 -10.15
CA TYR A 450 2.13 -8.58 -8.87
C TYR A 450 3.43 -7.94 -8.37
N GLU A 451 3.43 -7.41 -7.14
CA GLU A 451 4.62 -6.85 -6.45
C GLU A 451 5.46 -5.89 -7.31
N GLY A 452 4.81 -4.93 -7.97
CA GLY A 452 5.50 -3.94 -8.82
C GLY A 452 6.03 -4.50 -10.14
N LYS A 453 5.59 -5.70 -10.53
CA LYS A 453 5.94 -6.35 -11.81
C LYS A 453 4.71 -6.68 -12.62
N LEU A 454 4.86 -6.74 -13.94
CA LEU A 454 3.96 -7.46 -14.82
C LEU A 454 4.53 -8.87 -15.04
N LEU A 455 3.86 -9.86 -14.48
CA LEU A 455 4.13 -11.28 -14.77
C LEU A 455 3.33 -11.65 -16.01
N ILE A 456 3.96 -12.26 -17.00
CA ILE A 456 3.32 -12.65 -18.27
C ILE A 456 3.56 -14.13 -18.47
N GLU A 457 2.50 -14.88 -18.66
CA GLU A 457 2.54 -16.28 -19.07
C GLU A 457 1.96 -16.40 -20.49
N HIS A 458 2.72 -16.99 -21.41
CA HIS A 458 2.46 -16.87 -22.85
C HIS A 458 2.53 -18.21 -23.58
N VAL A 459 1.53 -18.43 -24.45
CA VAL A 459 1.49 -19.50 -25.46
C VAL A 459 0.92 -18.95 -26.76
N GLY A 460 1.67 -19.05 -27.86
CA GLY A 460 1.18 -18.74 -29.21
C GLY A 460 2.01 -17.65 -29.85
N ASP A 461 1.41 -16.91 -30.77
CA ASP A 461 2.02 -15.79 -31.50
C ASP A 461 1.32 -14.44 -31.24
N SER A 462 0.40 -14.41 -30.26
CA SER A 462 -0.07 -13.16 -29.68
C SER A 462 1.07 -12.46 -28.94
N ARG A 463 1.11 -11.13 -29.00
CA ARG A 463 2.28 -10.35 -28.58
C ARG A 463 1.99 -9.44 -27.40
N VAL A 464 2.99 -9.29 -26.53
CA VAL A 464 3.05 -8.20 -25.55
C VAL A 464 4.18 -7.27 -25.93
N TYR A 465 3.88 -5.97 -26.09
CA TYR A 465 4.87 -4.91 -26.26
C TYR A 465 4.96 -4.05 -25.00
N LEU A 466 6.16 -3.54 -24.72
CA LEU A 466 6.42 -2.46 -23.76
C LEU A 466 6.87 -1.22 -24.53
N ILE A 467 6.19 -0.10 -24.31
CA ILE A 467 6.68 1.21 -24.67
C ILE A 467 7.21 1.89 -23.41
N ARG A 468 8.50 2.22 -23.41
CA ARG A 468 9.20 2.88 -22.30
C ARG A 468 10.24 3.85 -22.86
N ASN A 469 10.32 5.06 -22.30
CA ASN A 469 11.29 6.09 -22.70
C ASN A 469 11.30 6.41 -24.21
N GLY A 470 10.14 6.31 -24.88
CA GLY A 470 10.02 6.56 -26.31
C GLY A 470 10.50 5.42 -27.21
N GLU A 471 10.77 4.24 -26.66
CA GLU A 471 11.13 3.03 -27.40
C GLU A 471 10.05 1.95 -27.24
N ILE A 472 9.80 1.17 -28.29
CA ILE A 472 8.91 0.01 -28.27
C ILE A 472 9.74 -1.27 -28.33
N ASN A 473 9.43 -2.21 -27.44
CA ASN A 473 10.09 -3.51 -27.36
C ASN A 473 9.05 -4.62 -27.26
N GLN A 474 9.15 -5.64 -28.12
CA GLN A 474 8.36 -6.86 -27.98
C GLN A 474 8.93 -7.69 -26.82
N ILE A 475 8.07 -8.06 -25.85
CA ILE A 475 8.44 -8.86 -24.68
C ILE A 475 8.33 -10.34 -24.98
N THR A 476 7.18 -10.79 -25.51
CA THR A 476 6.94 -12.20 -25.80
C THR A 476 7.64 -12.63 -27.07
N VAL A 477 8.03 -13.90 -27.16
CA VAL A 477 8.62 -14.48 -28.36
C VAL A 477 7.58 -15.39 -29.02
N ASP A 478 7.27 -15.14 -30.29
CA ASP A 478 6.22 -15.88 -31.02
C ASP A 478 6.55 -17.39 -31.09
N HIS A 479 5.60 -18.24 -30.73
CA HIS A 479 5.64 -19.69 -30.98
C HIS A 479 5.20 -19.99 -32.41
N SER A 480 5.99 -19.55 -33.38
CA SER A 480 5.73 -19.76 -34.80
C SER A 480 6.90 -20.45 -35.49
N TYR A 481 6.60 -21.15 -36.58
CA TYR A 481 7.57 -21.92 -37.34
C TYR A 481 8.71 -21.03 -37.87
N VAL A 482 8.39 -19.83 -38.34
CA VAL A 482 9.40 -18.88 -38.82
C VAL A 482 10.29 -18.35 -37.71
N ASN A 483 9.76 -18.21 -36.50
CA ASN A 483 10.55 -17.75 -35.37
C ASN A 483 11.51 -18.84 -34.86
N GLU A 484 11.13 -20.12 -34.95
CA GLU A 484 12.06 -21.24 -34.72
C GLU A 484 13.21 -21.26 -35.73
N LEU A 485 12.92 -21.03 -37.02
CA LEU A 485 13.95 -20.92 -38.06
C LEU A 485 14.91 -19.73 -37.81
N ILE A 486 14.39 -18.58 -37.37
CA ILE A 486 15.23 -17.43 -36.97
C ILE A 486 16.11 -17.81 -35.78
N LYS A 487 15.54 -18.44 -34.74
CA LYS A 487 16.27 -18.86 -33.54
C LYS A 487 17.41 -19.84 -33.85
N ASN A 488 17.22 -20.70 -34.83
CA ASN A 488 18.23 -21.64 -35.32
C ASN A 488 19.24 -21.02 -36.29
N GLY A 489 19.06 -19.76 -36.69
CA GLY A 489 19.91 -19.06 -37.66
C GLY A 489 19.70 -19.54 -39.11
N GLU A 490 18.58 -20.19 -39.41
CA GLU A 490 18.26 -20.74 -40.73
C GLU A 490 17.73 -19.66 -41.68
N ILE A 491 17.04 -18.64 -41.16
CA ILE A 491 16.54 -17.49 -41.92
C ILE A 491 16.71 -16.20 -41.12
N THR A 492 16.71 -15.07 -41.82
CA THR A 492 16.72 -13.73 -41.24
C THR A 492 15.29 -13.24 -40.90
N PRO A 493 15.14 -12.25 -40.00
CA PRO A 493 13.84 -11.64 -39.72
C PRO A 493 13.13 -11.05 -40.95
N GLU A 494 13.88 -10.59 -41.97
CA GLU A 494 13.28 -10.09 -43.22
C GLU A 494 12.76 -11.24 -44.10
N GLU A 495 13.50 -12.34 -44.18
CA GLU A 495 13.05 -13.53 -44.93
C GLU A 495 11.80 -14.16 -44.31
N ALA A 496 11.69 -14.15 -42.97
CA ALA A 496 10.53 -14.64 -42.24
C ALA A 496 9.22 -13.93 -42.63
N LYS A 497 9.25 -12.62 -42.90
CA LYS A 497 8.05 -11.84 -43.27
C LYS A 497 7.39 -12.34 -44.56
N THR A 498 8.18 -12.88 -45.48
CA THR A 498 7.70 -13.38 -46.79
C THR A 498 7.59 -14.91 -46.86
N HIS A 499 7.93 -15.61 -45.77
CA HIS A 499 8.01 -17.05 -45.77
C HIS A 499 6.63 -17.71 -46.00
N PRO A 500 6.53 -18.83 -46.76
CA PRO A 500 5.26 -19.51 -47.02
C PRO A 500 4.52 -19.97 -45.76
N TYR A 501 5.28 -20.35 -44.73
CA TYR A 501 4.75 -20.84 -43.44
C TYR A 501 4.77 -19.79 -42.32
N ARG A 502 4.76 -18.49 -42.67
CA ARG A 502 4.83 -17.39 -41.68
C ARG A 502 3.66 -17.32 -40.69
N ASN A 503 2.51 -17.92 -41.03
CA ASN A 503 1.32 -17.99 -40.17
C ASN A 503 1.18 -19.35 -39.46
N LYS A 504 2.23 -20.19 -39.47
CA LYS A 504 2.16 -21.51 -38.83
C LYS A 504 2.61 -21.41 -37.38
N ILE A 505 1.68 -21.56 -36.45
CA ILE A 505 1.93 -21.63 -35.00
C ILE A 505 2.50 -23.02 -34.65
N THR A 506 3.50 -23.06 -33.77
CA THR A 506 4.14 -24.30 -33.29
C THR A 506 3.65 -24.70 -31.90
N ARG A 507 3.02 -23.78 -31.16
CA ARG A 507 2.43 -24.09 -29.85
C ARG A 507 1.15 -23.31 -29.61
N ALA A 508 0.07 -24.01 -29.29
CA ALA A 508 -1.22 -23.42 -28.95
C ALA A 508 -1.94 -24.25 -27.88
N VAL A 509 -2.80 -23.58 -27.10
CA VAL A 509 -3.62 -24.23 -26.07
C VAL A 509 -4.67 -25.10 -26.75
N GLY A 510 -4.75 -26.37 -26.34
CA GLY A 510 -5.76 -27.32 -26.78
C GLY A 510 -5.35 -28.22 -27.95
N THR A 511 -4.19 -27.99 -28.58
CA THR A 511 -3.76 -28.78 -29.75
C THR A 511 -3.02 -30.06 -29.39
N GLU A 512 -2.43 -30.12 -28.20
CA GLU A 512 -1.67 -31.27 -27.69
C GLU A 512 -2.06 -31.61 -26.25
N LEU A 513 -1.83 -32.86 -25.83
CA LEU A 513 -2.17 -33.34 -24.49
C LEU A 513 -1.47 -32.54 -23.38
N THR A 514 -0.24 -32.12 -23.63
CA THR A 514 0.60 -31.36 -22.70
C THR A 514 1.09 -30.09 -23.36
N ILE A 515 1.30 -29.04 -22.57
CA ILE A 515 1.79 -27.77 -23.07
C ILE A 515 2.83 -27.16 -22.12
N GLU A 516 3.79 -26.47 -22.71
CA GLU A 516 4.73 -25.61 -22.01
C GLU A 516 4.42 -24.15 -22.31
N SER A 517 4.40 -23.31 -21.29
CA SER A 517 4.26 -21.86 -21.43
C SER A 517 5.59 -21.17 -21.17
N ASP A 518 5.76 -20.00 -21.79
CA ASP A 518 6.90 -19.15 -21.57
C ASP A 518 6.52 -18.05 -20.55
N SER A 519 7.36 -17.86 -19.53
CA SER A 519 7.16 -16.88 -18.46
C SER A 519 8.06 -15.67 -18.65
N TYR A 520 7.51 -14.47 -18.52
CA TYR A 520 8.25 -13.21 -18.58
C TYR A 520 7.91 -12.35 -17.35
N GLU A 521 8.89 -11.56 -16.90
CA GLU A 521 8.74 -10.65 -15.77
C GLU A 521 9.30 -9.29 -16.14
N VAL A 522 8.49 -8.26 -15.97
CA VAL A 522 8.87 -6.88 -16.27
C VAL A 522 8.61 -6.01 -15.06
N ASP A 523 9.65 -5.36 -14.53
CA ASP A 523 9.49 -4.34 -13.50
C ASP A 523 8.68 -3.17 -14.04
N LEU A 524 7.66 -2.75 -13.29
CA LEU A 524 6.77 -1.64 -13.67
C LEU A 524 7.43 -0.31 -13.33
N VAL A 525 7.41 0.60 -14.28
CA VAL A 525 7.90 1.97 -14.14
C VAL A 525 6.77 2.93 -14.53
N GLU A 526 6.70 4.04 -13.82
CA GLU A 526 5.79 5.12 -14.16
C GLU A 526 6.01 5.59 -15.60
N GLY A 527 4.93 5.74 -16.36
CA GLY A 527 4.94 6.09 -17.78
C GLY A 527 5.01 4.91 -18.74
N ASP A 528 5.19 3.68 -18.26
CA ASP A 528 5.14 2.49 -19.10
C ASP A 528 3.77 2.34 -19.79
N MET A 529 3.79 1.83 -21.01
CA MET A 529 2.60 1.37 -21.71
C MET A 529 2.82 -0.06 -22.21
N PHE A 530 1.96 -0.98 -21.77
CA PHE A 530 1.93 -2.33 -22.31
C PHE A 530 0.81 -2.46 -23.34
N ILE A 531 1.10 -3.11 -24.46
CA ILE A 531 0.13 -3.45 -25.51
C ILE A 531 0.12 -4.97 -25.64
N VAL A 532 -0.97 -5.61 -25.22
CA VAL A 532 -1.23 -7.04 -25.42
C VAL A 532 -2.15 -7.17 -26.63
N SER A 533 -1.75 -7.91 -27.67
CA SER A 533 -2.51 -7.94 -28.91
C SER A 533 -2.45 -9.27 -29.67
N THR A 534 -3.51 -9.58 -30.41
CA THR A 534 -3.53 -10.67 -31.39
C THR A 534 -2.77 -10.33 -32.67
N ASP A 535 -2.61 -11.32 -33.54
CA ASP A 535 -1.89 -11.14 -34.79
C ASP A 535 -2.65 -10.22 -35.78
N GLY A 536 -3.97 -10.08 -35.62
CA GLY A 536 -4.80 -9.17 -36.42
C GLY A 536 -4.40 -7.70 -36.27
N LEU A 537 -3.84 -7.30 -35.10
CA LEU A 537 -3.25 -5.98 -34.94
C LEU A 537 -1.87 -5.90 -35.60
N THR A 538 -0.99 -6.85 -35.27
CA THR A 538 0.45 -6.77 -35.58
C THR A 538 0.76 -7.03 -37.05
N LYS A 539 -0.16 -7.68 -37.78
CA LYS A 539 -0.13 -7.78 -39.24
C LYS A 539 -0.52 -6.48 -39.95
N MET A 540 -1.31 -5.61 -39.31
CA MET A 540 -1.82 -4.37 -39.90
C MET A 540 -0.98 -3.15 -39.51
N ILE A 541 -0.44 -3.12 -38.29
CA ILE A 541 0.34 -2.00 -37.76
C ILE A 541 1.74 -2.48 -37.38
N THR A 542 2.76 -1.86 -37.96
CA THR A 542 4.17 -2.12 -37.60
C THR A 542 4.51 -1.59 -36.20
N ASP A 543 5.56 -2.11 -35.56
CA ASP A 543 6.04 -1.65 -34.25
C ASP A 543 6.29 -0.13 -34.22
N ARG A 544 6.93 0.41 -35.27
CA ARG A 544 7.11 1.85 -35.43
C ARG A 544 5.78 2.59 -35.55
N GLY A 545 4.79 1.99 -36.20
CA GLY A 545 3.43 2.48 -36.27
C GLY A 545 2.77 2.56 -34.89
N LEU A 546 2.87 1.49 -34.10
CA LEU A 546 2.36 1.43 -32.72
C LEU A 546 2.99 2.51 -31.84
N LEU A 547 4.31 2.67 -31.90
CA LEU A 547 5.02 3.73 -31.18
C LEU A 547 4.56 5.12 -31.62
N ASN A 548 4.45 5.36 -32.93
CA ASN A 548 4.01 6.66 -33.46
C ASN A 548 2.56 7.00 -33.07
N LEU A 549 1.68 6.01 -32.99
CA LEU A 549 0.31 6.20 -32.51
C LEU A 549 0.30 6.52 -31.02
N PHE A 550 1.07 5.79 -30.21
CA PHE A 550 1.20 6.06 -28.77
C PHE A 550 1.72 7.48 -28.50
N LEU A 551 2.76 7.93 -29.21
CA LEU A 551 3.34 9.25 -29.03
C LEU A 551 2.39 10.40 -29.42
N LYS A 552 1.38 10.14 -30.26
CA LYS A 552 0.37 11.11 -30.68
C LYS A 552 -0.91 11.04 -29.85
N ASN A 553 -1.10 9.98 -29.09
CA ASN A 553 -2.30 9.75 -28.33
C ASN A 553 -2.27 10.59 -27.04
N GLU A 554 -3.18 11.55 -26.93
CA GLU A 554 -3.36 12.37 -25.73
C GLU A 554 -4.25 11.69 -24.67
N ASN A 555 -5.00 10.65 -25.03
CA ASN A 555 -5.94 9.95 -24.16
C ASN A 555 -5.70 8.43 -24.15
N LYS A 556 -4.90 8.00 -23.18
CA LYS A 556 -4.49 6.59 -23.01
C LYS A 556 -5.67 5.66 -22.69
N CYS A 557 -6.75 6.16 -22.10
CA CYS A 557 -7.92 5.35 -21.71
C CYS A 557 -8.69 4.78 -22.92
N ASN A 558 -8.52 5.34 -24.11
CA ASN A 558 -9.19 4.88 -25.34
C ASN A 558 -8.26 4.25 -26.36
N PHE A 559 -6.99 4.02 -26.00
CA PHE A 559 -5.95 3.69 -26.97
C PHE A 559 -6.18 2.34 -27.67
N ALA A 560 -6.74 1.34 -26.99
CA ALA A 560 -7.07 0.06 -27.62
C ALA A 560 -8.10 0.22 -28.77
N ASN A 561 -9.10 1.07 -28.61
CA ASN A 561 -10.08 1.35 -29.66
C ASN A 561 -9.43 2.05 -30.86
N GLU A 562 -8.54 3.02 -30.62
CA GLU A 562 -7.81 3.70 -31.69
C GLU A 562 -6.93 2.72 -32.48
N LEU A 563 -6.24 1.82 -31.79
CA LEU A 563 -5.41 0.78 -32.42
C LEU A 563 -6.25 -0.13 -33.33
N VAL A 564 -7.42 -0.57 -32.86
CA VAL A 564 -8.36 -1.38 -33.66
C VAL A 564 -8.90 -0.61 -34.86
N GLU A 565 -9.29 0.66 -34.68
CA GLU A 565 -9.76 1.51 -35.79
C GLU A 565 -8.71 1.69 -36.88
N VAL A 566 -7.45 1.93 -36.49
CA VAL A 566 -6.35 2.06 -37.44
C VAL A 566 -6.08 0.74 -38.15
N ALA A 567 -6.08 -0.38 -37.44
CA ALA A 567 -5.88 -1.69 -38.05
C ALA A 567 -7.00 -2.06 -39.05
N ASN A 568 -8.25 -1.69 -38.75
CA ASN A 568 -9.37 -1.81 -39.68
C ASN A 568 -9.21 -0.92 -40.91
N LYS A 569 -8.71 0.31 -40.76
CA LYS A 569 -8.41 1.20 -41.91
C LYS A 569 -7.32 0.63 -42.83
N GLU A 570 -6.35 -0.10 -42.27
CA GLU A 570 -5.29 -0.80 -43.03
C GLU A 570 -5.77 -2.14 -43.65
N GLY A 571 -7.02 -2.51 -43.41
CA GLY A 571 -7.71 -3.59 -44.12
C GLY A 571 -8.38 -4.64 -43.24
N GLY A 572 -8.08 -4.68 -41.93
CA GLY A 572 -8.77 -5.51 -40.94
C GLY A 572 -8.98 -6.96 -41.38
N ARG A 573 -7.89 -7.65 -41.77
CA ARG A 573 -7.98 -8.96 -42.45
C ARG A 573 -8.31 -10.13 -41.53
N ASP A 574 -8.18 -9.93 -40.22
CA ASP A 574 -8.43 -10.96 -39.20
C ASP A 574 -9.12 -10.35 -37.97
N ASN A 575 -9.45 -11.17 -36.98
CA ASN A 575 -9.92 -10.70 -35.68
C ASN A 575 -8.83 -9.87 -34.98
N ILE A 576 -9.21 -8.73 -34.41
CA ILE A 576 -8.29 -7.73 -33.86
C ILE A 576 -8.66 -7.52 -32.40
N SER A 577 -7.82 -8.01 -31.50
CA SER A 577 -8.02 -7.85 -30.06
C SER A 577 -6.82 -7.22 -29.40
N VAL A 578 -7.07 -6.23 -28.54
CA VAL A 578 -6.05 -5.40 -27.92
C VAL A 578 -6.42 -5.08 -26.48
N ILE A 579 -5.47 -5.23 -25.57
CA ILE A 579 -5.49 -4.69 -24.22
C ILE A 579 -4.31 -3.73 -24.08
N THR A 580 -4.58 -2.50 -23.67
CA THR A 580 -3.55 -1.51 -23.35
C THR A 580 -3.55 -1.25 -21.85
N ILE A 581 -2.37 -1.20 -21.24
CA ILE A 581 -2.18 -1.03 -19.80
C ILE A 581 -1.15 0.09 -19.62
N ALA A 582 -1.60 1.29 -19.29
CA ALA A 582 -0.72 2.40 -18.96
C ALA A 582 -0.44 2.42 -17.46
N ILE A 583 0.83 2.58 -17.09
CA ILE A 583 1.27 2.67 -15.71
C ILE A 583 1.39 4.16 -15.35
N ASN A 584 0.39 4.71 -14.65
CA ASN A 584 0.38 6.12 -14.28
C ASN A 584 1.09 6.38 -12.95
N GLU A 585 1.08 5.42 -12.03
CA GLU A 585 1.78 5.56 -10.74
C GLU A 585 2.18 4.19 -10.16
N VAL A 586 3.49 4.00 -9.92
CA VAL A 586 4.02 2.79 -9.26
C VAL A 586 4.34 3.10 -7.80
N VAL A 587 3.70 2.37 -6.90
CA VAL A 587 4.02 2.42 -5.47
C VAL A 587 5.31 1.63 -5.26
N LYS A 588 6.40 2.33 -4.94
CA LYS A 588 7.70 1.73 -4.63
C LYS A 588 7.81 1.24 -3.20
#